data_AF-A0A8J6C9E2-F1
#
_entry.id   AF-A0A8J6C9E2-F1
#
_cell.length_a   1.000
_cell.length_b   1.000
_cell.length_c   1.000
_cell.angle_alpha   90.00
_cell.angle_beta   90.00
_cell.angle_gamma   90.00
#
_symmetry.space_group_name_H-M   'P 1'
#
loop_
_entity.id
_entity.type
_entity.pdbx_description
1 polymer ?
#
loop_
_entity_poly.entity_id
_entity_poly.type
_entity_poly.pdbx_seq_one_letter_code
_entity_poly.pdbx_strand_id
1 'polypeptide(L)'
;MGVRIVGSATRVVDADGLTIDELAGNVASGSDTISIAIVNAKAGTSEPWLTLAYDEWIAVREGKVVISLVGEETVEVPAGKTVHIAPGTRFKPSFPVDTEYVPVCLPAFRPDRCAREDEDEKGEAIAHKLRALHGAGGAVETATCTPSAAEDGKPEVLYHMTTKKAWDAAKKSGTAYYPATFEADGHYTHATGVPSRLITTANHFYQDVEGVWVCVAFTRTALRDAGIHVRDEQALPVGDKQVSTEWRTWVCPHVIGGIPPKLVHKVHPMQRDGKRFVSITGVDEGAGDAAPAGAPATAPAKSKRARRA
;
A
#
# COMPACT_ATOMS: atom_id res chain seq x y z
N MET A 1 29.85 -21.11 23.62
CA MET A 1 28.85 -22.03 24.21
C MET A 1 27.68 -22.12 23.23
N GLY A 2 27.26 -23.32 22.82
CA GLY A 2 26.30 -23.54 21.72
C GLY A 2 24.81 -23.50 22.09
N VAL A 3 24.49 -23.40 23.38
CA VAL A 3 23.11 -23.33 23.90
C VAL A 3 23.01 -22.15 24.85
N ARG A 4 21.99 -21.31 24.68
CA ARG A 4 21.71 -20.14 25.54
C ARG A 4 20.23 -19.78 25.45
N ILE A 5 19.71 -19.13 26.49
CA ILE A 5 18.42 -18.44 26.45
C ILE A 5 18.59 -17.20 25.57
N VAL A 6 17.65 -16.94 24.66
CA VAL A 6 17.74 -15.86 23.68
C VAL A 6 16.83 -14.67 23.98
N GLY A 7 15.77 -14.85 24.79
CA GLY A 7 14.81 -13.81 25.11
C GLY A 7 13.79 -14.27 26.16
N SER A 8 12.87 -13.38 26.48
CA SER A 8 11.70 -13.62 27.34
C SER A 8 10.46 -12.98 26.72
N ALA A 9 9.28 -13.51 27.05
CA ALA A 9 8.01 -13.02 26.52
C ALA A 9 7.85 -11.49 26.72
N THR A 10 7.62 -10.78 25.63
CA THR A 10 7.42 -9.33 25.59
C THR A 10 6.14 -9.00 24.84
N ARG A 11 5.19 -8.33 25.51
CA ARG A 11 3.90 -7.92 24.94
C ARG A 11 4.10 -6.84 23.87
N VAL A 12 3.96 -7.21 22.60
CA VAL A 12 4.11 -6.28 21.45
C VAL A 12 2.77 -5.77 20.92
N VAL A 13 1.70 -6.57 21.01
CA VAL A 13 0.33 -6.15 20.71
C VAL A 13 -0.58 -6.50 21.88
N ASP A 14 -1.34 -5.50 22.33
CA ASP A 14 -2.34 -5.64 23.39
C ASP A 14 -3.59 -4.88 22.94
N ALA A 15 -4.47 -5.58 22.23
CA ALA A 15 -5.67 -5.04 21.63
C ALA A 15 -6.89 -5.87 22.06
N ASP A 16 -8.08 -5.28 21.93
CA ASP A 16 -9.31 -6.00 22.20
C ASP A 16 -9.44 -7.21 21.26
N GLY A 17 -9.54 -8.40 21.85
CA GLY A 17 -9.61 -9.66 21.12
C GLY A 17 -8.29 -10.19 20.53
N LEU A 18 -7.16 -9.48 20.61
CA LEU A 18 -5.88 -9.94 20.07
C LEU A 18 -4.69 -9.53 20.95
N THR A 19 -3.91 -10.51 21.40
CA THR A 19 -2.64 -10.27 22.11
C THR A 19 -1.51 -11.02 21.43
N ILE A 20 -0.34 -10.38 21.36
CA ILE A 20 0.89 -10.96 20.79
C ILE A 20 2.03 -10.76 21.79
N ASP A 21 2.59 -11.86 22.26
CA ASP A 21 3.78 -11.91 23.11
C ASP A 21 4.96 -12.45 22.29
N GLU A 22 5.90 -11.57 21.91
CA GLU A 22 7.12 -11.97 21.20
C GLU A 22 8.08 -12.67 22.19
N LEU A 23 8.53 -13.88 21.86
CA LEU A 23 9.47 -14.68 22.68
C LEU A 23 10.91 -14.52 22.21
N ALA A 24 11.10 -14.43 20.89
CA ALA A 24 12.35 -14.16 20.21
C ALA A 24 12.04 -13.32 18.96
N GLY A 25 12.91 -12.39 18.62
CA GLY A 25 12.71 -11.42 17.55
C GLY A 25 13.37 -10.07 17.85
N ASN A 26 12.95 -9.04 17.12
CA ASN A 26 13.56 -7.71 17.17
C ASN A 26 13.35 -7.02 18.52
N VAL A 27 12.20 -7.22 19.17
CA VAL A 27 11.85 -6.53 20.42
C VAL A 27 12.30 -7.36 21.63
N ALA A 28 11.92 -8.64 21.68
CA ALA A 28 12.16 -9.53 22.82
C ALA A 28 13.62 -9.99 22.96
N SER A 29 14.37 -10.05 21.84
CA SER A 29 15.75 -10.56 21.84
C SER A 29 16.77 -9.69 21.09
N GLY A 30 16.34 -8.60 20.44
CA GLY A 30 17.21 -7.76 19.62
C GLY A 30 17.79 -8.47 18.39
N SER A 31 17.14 -9.52 17.89
CA SER A 31 17.62 -10.36 16.81
C SER A 31 16.69 -10.34 15.61
N ASP A 32 17.23 -10.04 14.43
CA ASP A 32 16.45 -10.01 13.17
C ASP A 32 16.35 -11.40 12.49
N THR A 33 16.94 -12.44 13.08
CA THR A 33 17.08 -13.75 12.42
C THR A 33 15.75 -14.50 12.30
N ILE A 34 14.97 -14.51 13.38
CA ILE A 34 13.72 -15.25 13.48
C ILE A 34 12.81 -14.53 14.48
N SER A 35 11.51 -14.52 14.20
CA SER A 35 10.50 -14.15 15.19
C SER A 35 9.73 -15.38 15.60
N ILE A 36 9.50 -15.52 16.90
CA ILE A 36 8.65 -16.54 17.50
C ILE A 36 7.77 -15.79 18.50
N ALA A 37 6.46 -15.88 18.34
CA ALA A 37 5.51 -15.26 19.27
C ALA A 37 4.44 -16.25 19.72
N ILE A 38 3.73 -15.90 20.79
CA ILE A 38 2.45 -16.52 21.15
C ILE A 38 1.37 -15.50 20.84
N VAL A 39 0.38 -15.92 20.06
CA VAL A 39 -0.78 -15.10 19.73
C VAL A 39 -2.02 -15.74 20.33
N ASN A 40 -2.80 -14.93 21.05
CA ASN A 40 -4.14 -15.29 21.49
C ASN A 40 -5.14 -14.38 20.78
N ALA A 41 -6.05 -15.00 20.04
CA ALA A 41 -7.13 -14.32 19.34
C ALA A 41 -8.49 -14.81 19.88
N LYS A 42 -9.40 -13.88 20.18
CA LYS A 42 -10.76 -14.18 20.63
C LYS A 42 -11.68 -14.45 19.46
N ALA A 43 -12.68 -15.30 19.69
CA ALA A 43 -13.71 -15.61 18.72
C ALA A 43 -14.34 -14.32 18.15
N GLY A 44 -14.47 -14.26 16.82
CA GLY A 44 -14.99 -13.10 16.10
C GLY A 44 -13.95 -12.06 15.72
N THR A 45 -12.70 -12.19 16.19
CA THR A 45 -11.61 -11.27 15.82
C THR A 45 -11.11 -11.59 14.40
N SER A 46 -10.66 -10.56 13.70
CA SER A 46 -9.92 -10.67 12.43
C SER A 46 -8.78 -9.66 12.46
N GLU A 47 -7.66 -10.02 11.86
CA GLU A 47 -6.63 -9.03 11.52
C GLU A 47 -7.02 -8.33 10.21
N PRO A 48 -6.39 -7.18 9.86
CA PRO A 48 -6.54 -6.58 8.53
C PRO A 48 -5.98 -7.49 7.43
N TRP A 49 -6.10 -7.07 6.17
CA TRP A 49 -5.32 -7.68 5.11
C TRP A 49 -3.83 -7.42 5.33
N LEU A 50 -3.04 -8.48 5.18
CA LEU A 50 -1.60 -8.50 5.39
C LEU A 50 -0.91 -8.91 4.09
N THR A 51 0.27 -8.34 3.84
CA THR A 51 1.22 -8.86 2.86
C THR A 51 2.62 -8.77 3.44
N LEU A 52 3.26 -9.93 3.60
CA LEU A 52 4.55 -10.04 4.26
C LEU A 52 5.66 -10.09 3.21
N ALA A 53 6.76 -9.37 3.40
CA ALA A 53 7.95 -9.51 2.55
C ALA A 53 8.90 -10.62 3.04
N TYR A 54 8.40 -11.56 3.83
CA TYR A 54 9.13 -12.65 4.49
C TYR A 54 8.25 -13.90 4.61
N ASP A 55 8.86 -15.04 4.92
CA ASP A 55 8.14 -16.27 5.15
C ASP A 55 7.55 -16.30 6.56
N GLU A 56 6.31 -16.75 6.67
CA GLU A 56 5.65 -16.97 7.96
C GLU A 56 5.03 -18.37 8.04
N TRP A 57 5.24 -19.04 9.17
CA TRP A 57 4.52 -20.26 9.53
C TRP A 57 3.60 -19.97 10.70
N ILE A 58 2.32 -20.30 10.58
CA ILE A 58 1.35 -20.20 11.67
C ILE A 58 1.07 -21.61 12.16
N ALA A 59 1.57 -21.95 13.34
CA ALA A 59 1.30 -23.22 14.01
C ALA A 59 0.14 -23.05 15.00
N VAL A 60 -1.02 -23.62 14.67
CA VAL A 60 -2.24 -23.47 15.49
C VAL A 60 -2.20 -24.48 16.62
N ARG A 61 -2.26 -23.99 17.86
CA ARG A 61 -2.23 -24.83 19.07
C ARG A 61 -3.62 -25.16 19.58
N GLU A 62 -4.52 -24.19 19.59
CA GLU A 62 -5.90 -24.31 20.04
C GLU A 62 -6.82 -23.56 19.06
N GLY A 63 -8.07 -23.99 18.90
CA GLY A 63 -9.02 -23.35 18.00
C GLY A 63 -8.73 -23.58 16.52
N LYS A 64 -8.95 -22.56 15.68
CA LYS A 64 -8.65 -22.58 14.25
C LYS A 64 -8.45 -21.19 13.66
N VAL A 65 -7.54 -21.09 12.70
CA VAL A 65 -7.36 -19.89 11.87
C VAL A 65 -8.04 -20.11 10.52
N VAL A 66 -8.82 -19.14 10.06
CA VAL A 66 -9.39 -19.14 8.70
C VAL A 66 -8.72 -18.03 7.89
N ILE A 67 -8.07 -18.41 6.80
CA ILE A 67 -7.27 -17.51 5.96
C ILE A 67 -8.04 -17.22 4.68
N SER A 68 -8.41 -15.96 4.48
CA SER A 68 -8.96 -15.47 3.22
C SER A 68 -7.84 -15.11 2.25
N LEU A 69 -8.00 -15.53 0.99
CA LEU A 69 -7.09 -15.27 -0.11
C LEU A 69 -7.86 -14.52 -1.21
N VAL A 70 -7.17 -13.65 -1.94
CA VAL A 70 -7.81 -12.90 -3.03
C VAL A 70 -8.21 -13.87 -4.14
N GLY A 71 -9.48 -13.92 -4.54
CA GLY A 71 -9.93 -14.71 -5.69
C GLY A 71 -9.67 -16.22 -5.60
N GLU A 72 -9.47 -16.74 -4.40
CA GLU A 72 -9.18 -18.14 -4.10
C GLU A 72 -10.04 -18.59 -2.92
N GLU A 73 -10.20 -19.90 -2.74
CA GLU A 73 -10.95 -20.45 -1.61
C GLU A 73 -10.23 -20.16 -0.29
N THR A 74 -11.01 -20.00 0.78
CA THR A 74 -10.46 -19.81 2.12
C THR A 74 -9.79 -21.09 2.63
N VAL A 75 -8.66 -20.94 3.33
CA VAL A 75 -7.94 -22.06 3.94
C VAL A 75 -8.26 -22.12 5.43
N GLU A 76 -8.84 -23.23 5.89
CA GLU A 76 -9.04 -23.48 7.32
C GLU A 76 -7.85 -24.27 7.91
N VAL A 77 -7.29 -23.76 9.00
CA VAL A 77 -6.12 -24.33 9.68
C VAL A 77 -6.52 -24.65 11.13
N PRO A 78 -6.96 -25.89 11.43
CA PRO A 78 -7.35 -26.27 12.78
C PRO A 78 -6.13 -26.53 13.68
N ALA A 79 -6.36 -26.58 14.99
CA ALA A 79 -5.37 -26.97 15.99
C ALA A 79 -4.59 -28.25 15.59
N GLY A 80 -3.28 -28.23 15.83
CA GLY A 80 -2.34 -29.29 15.44
C GLY A 80 -1.88 -29.23 13.98
N LYS A 81 -2.29 -28.21 13.22
CA LYS A 81 -1.79 -27.95 11.86
C LYS A 81 -0.93 -26.70 11.81
N THR A 82 -0.10 -26.63 10.78
CA THR A 82 0.75 -25.48 10.48
C THR A 82 0.53 -25.09 9.03
N VAL A 83 0.30 -23.81 8.79
CA VAL A 83 0.24 -23.24 7.44
C VAL A 83 1.48 -22.40 7.18
N HIS A 84 1.95 -22.41 5.94
CA HIS A 84 3.03 -21.56 5.46
C HIS A 84 2.44 -20.46 4.57
N ILE A 85 2.82 -19.22 4.85
CA ILE A 85 2.51 -18.04 4.05
C ILE A 85 3.81 -17.59 3.40
N ALA A 86 3.86 -17.68 2.08
CA ALA A 86 5.01 -17.27 1.31
C ALA A 86 5.10 -15.73 1.20
N PRO A 87 6.31 -15.17 1.04
CA PRO A 87 6.51 -13.74 0.81
C PRO A 87 5.68 -13.23 -0.36
N GLY A 88 5.04 -12.07 -0.16
CA GLY A 88 4.22 -11.37 -1.14
C GLY A 88 2.81 -11.96 -1.31
N THR A 89 2.45 -13.00 -0.55
CA THR A 89 1.07 -13.48 -0.46
C THR A 89 0.24 -12.45 0.31
N ARG A 90 -0.86 -12.00 -0.30
CA ARG A 90 -1.87 -11.16 0.36
C ARG A 90 -2.96 -12.04 0.98
N PHE A 91 -3.16 -11.93 2.28
CA PHE A 91 -4.10 -12.78 3.03
C PHE A 91 -4.75 -12.02 4.19
N LYS A 92 -5.87 -12.53 4.71
CA LYS A 92 -6.54 -12.01 5.91
C LYS A 92 -6.87 -13.15 6.86
N PRO A 93 -6.22 -13.25 8.04
CA PRO A 93 -6.56 -14.26 9.03
C PRO A 93 -7.75 -13.80 9.88
N SER A 94 -8.67 -14.73 10.12
CA SER A 94 -9.84 -14.56 10.97
C SER A 94 -10.00 -15.73 11.94
N PHE A 95 -10.59 -15.45 13.10
CA PHE A 95 -10.64 -16.37 14.23
C PHE A 95 -12.09 -16.60 14.65
N PRO A 96 -12.79 -17.60 14.05
CA PRO A 96 -14.19 -17.86 14.37
C PRO A 96 -14.42 -18.45 15.76
N VAL A 97 -13.36 -18.93 16.41
CA VAL A 97 -13.33 -19.44 17.79
C VAL A 97 -12.11 -18.90 18.50
N ASP A 98 -12.11 -18.93 19.84
CA ASP A 98 -10.90 -18.63 20.62
C ASP A 98 -9.75 -19.50 20.12
N THR A 99 -8.65 -18.86 19.74
CA THR A 99 -7.55 -19.49 19.01
C THR A 99 -6.23 -19.04 19.62
N GLU A 100 -5.38 -20.02 19.92
CA GLU A 100 -3.98 -19.79 20.29
C GLU A 100 -3.09 -20.34 19.19
N TYR A 101 -2.14 -19.54 18.72
CA TYR A 101 -1.20 -19.97 17.69
C TYR A 101 0.20 -19.37 17.89
N VAL A 102 1.17 -20.00 17.24
CA VAL A 102 2.57 -19.57 17.23
C VAL A 102 2.94 -19.18 15.80
N PRO A 103 3.03 -17.87 15.47
CA PRO A 103 3.66 -17.44 14.24
C PRO A 103 5.18 -17.54 14.37
N VAL A 104 5.81 -18.01 13.30
CA VAL A 104 7.26 -18.08 13.15
C VAL A 104 7.64 -17.38 11.85
N CYS A 105 8.38 -16.28 11.94
CA CYS A 105 8.76 -15.46 10.79
C CYS A 105 10.25 -15.60 10.48
N LEU A 106 10.61 -15.72 9.20
CA LEU A 106 12.00 -15.65 8.72
C LEU A 106 12.16 -14.67 7.54
N PRO A 107 12.95 -13.58 7.66
CA PRO A 107 13.55 -13.05 8.90
C PRO A 107 12.50 -12.69 9.96
N ALA A 108 12.92 -12.17 11.11
CA ALA A 108 12.00 -11.82 12.20
C ALA A 108 10.82 -10.92 11.76
N PHE A 109 9.83 -10.68 12.61
CA PHE A 109 8.83 -9.67 12.31
C PHE A 109 9.50 -8.28 12.33
N ARG A 110 9.17 -7.42 11.36
CA ARG A 110 9.30 -5.97 11.48
C ARG A 110 8.11 -5.31 10.76
N PRO A 111 7.68 -4.12 11.23
CA PRO A 111 6.59 -3.37 10.60
C PRO A 111 6.89 -2.94 9.17
N ASP A 112 8.15 -2.57 8.87
CA ASP A 112 8.57 -2.09 7.54
C ASP A 112 8.41 -3.15 6.44
N ARG A 113 8.47 -4.45 6.79
CA ARG A 113 8.26 -5.57 5.87
C ARG A 113 6.92 -6.30 6.05
N CYS A 114 6.00 -5.71 6.80
CA CYS A 114 4.64 -6.22 7.01
C CYS A 114 3.65 -5.15 6.56
N ALA A 115 3.21 -5.23 5.30
CA ALA A 115 2.20 -4.33 4.78
C ALA A 115 0.85 -4.66 5.41
N ARG A 116 0.35 -3.75 6.24
CA ARG A 116 -0.96 -3.84 6.88
C ARG A 116 -1.93 -2.88 6.22
N GLU A 117 -3.10 -3.36 5.88
CA GLU A 117 -4.20 -2.56 5.33
C GLU A 117 -5.24 -2.29 6.43
N ASP A 118 -4.83 -1.53 7.44
CA ASP A 118 -5.68 -1.18 8.59
C ASP A 118 -6.87 -0.31 8.13
N GLU A 119 -8.09 -0.70 8.53
CA GLU A 119 -9.35 -0.08 8.07
C GLU A 119 -9.88 1.00 9.05
N ASP A 120 -9.37 1.03 10.29
CA ASP A 120 -9.83 1.90 11.36
C ASP A 120 -8.68 2.48 12.22
N GLU A 121 -9.02 3.46 13.07
CA GLU A 121 -8.08 4.14 13.96
C GLU A 121 -7.40 3.16 14.95
N LYS A 122 -8.06 2.06 15.29
CA LYS A 122 -7.50 1.05 16.21
C LYS A 122 -6.37 0.28 15.55
N GLY A 123 -6.57 -0.18 14.31
CA GLY A 123 -5.53 -0.82 13.50
C GLY A 123 -4.34 0.10 13.27
N GLU A 124 -4.59 1.36 12.92
CA GLU A 124 -3.54 2.36 12.74
C GLU A 124 -2.72 2.61 14.03
N ALA A 125 -3.38 2.64 15.19
CA ALA A 125 -2.71 2.77 16.48
C ALA A 125 -1.82 1.56 16.80
N ILE A 126 -2.26 0.34 16.46
CA ILE A 126 -1.42 -0.88 16.57
C ILE A 126 -0.18 -0.74 15.70
N ALA A 127 -0.36 -0.36 14.43
CA ALA A 127 0.76 -0.19 13.49
C ALA A 127 1.76 0.87 13.98
N HIS A 128 1.27 1.99 14.51
CA HIS A 128 2.12 3.03 15.10
C HIS A 128 2.92 2.53 16.30
N LYS A 129 2.28 1.82 17.24
CA LYS A 129 2.95 1.23 18.41
C LYS A 129 4.03 0.23 17.99
N LEU A 130 3.72 -0.62 17.00
CA LEU A 130 4.69 -1.58 16.48
C LEU A 130 5.91 -0.88 15.85
N ARG A 131 5.72 0.18 15.06
CA ARG A 131 6.83 0.99 14.52
C ARG A 131 7.70 1.59 15.63
N ALA A 132 7.07 2.15 16.66
CA ALA A 132 7.78 2.73 17.81
C ALA A 132 8.65 1.69 18.54
N LEU A 133 8.12 0.47 18.76
CA LEU A 133 8.86 -0.63 19.38
C LEU A 133 10.08 -1.09 18.56
N HIS A 134 10.05 -0.92 17.24
CA HIS A 134 11.13 -1.35 16.33
C HIS A 134 12.13 -0.23 15.97
N GLY A 135 12.02 0.94 16.61
CA GLY A 135 13.01 2.02 16.47
C GLY A 135 12.96 2.78 15.14
N ALA A 136 11.89 2.65 14.35
CA ALA A 136 11.69 3.44 13.15
C ALA A 136 11.19 4.84 13.52
N GLY A 137 12.13 5.74 13.84
CA GLY A 137 11.89 7.17 13.97
C GLY A 137 11.69 7.82 12.60
N GLY A 138 10.45 7.85 12.14
CA GLY A 138 10.00 8.67 11.02
C GLY A 138 8.57 9.09 11.31
N ALA A 139 8.38 10.35 11.69
CA ALA A 139 7.05 10.92 11.88
C ALA A 139 6.34 10.94 10.53
N VAL A 140 5.38 10.05 10.33
CA VAL A 140 4.33 10.23 9.33
C VAL A 140 3.19 10.92 10.07
N GLU A 141 2.99 12.20 9.80
CA GLU A 141 1.84 12.94 10.31
C GLU A 141 0.56 12.23 9.87
N THR A 142 -0.21 11.78 10.86
CA THR A 142 -1.52 11.18 10.70
C THR A 142 -2.46 12.20 10.08
N ALA A 143 -2.82 12.01 8.81
CA ALA A 143 -3.97 12.68 8.22
C ALA A 143 -5.23 12.09 8.87
N THR A 144 -5.95 12.90 9.64
CA THR A 144 -7.16 12.48 10.37
C THR A 144 -8.28 12.11 9.40
N CYS A 145 -8.83 10.91 9.58
CA CYS A 145 -9.93 10.36 8.81
C CYS A 145 -11.25 11.09 9.08
N THR A 146 -11.97 11.45 8.02
CA THR A 146 -13.42 11.68 8.07
C THR A 146 -14.06 10.81 7.00
N PRO A 147 -14.89 9.81 7.35
CA PRO A 147 -15.59 9.01 6.35
C PRO A 147 -16.62 9.88 5.63
N SER A 148 -16.46 10.07 4.32
CA SER A 148 -17.47 10.72 3.47
C SER A 148 -18.31 9.66 2.76
N ALA A 149 -19.63 9.78 2.92
CA ALA A 149 -20.66 8.93 2.36
C ALA A 149 -20.89 9.11 0.84
N ALA A 150 -21.55 8.10 0.26
CA ALA A 150 -22.16 7.94 -1.06
C ALA A 150 -21.26 7.52 -2.25
N GLU A 151 -21.63 6.39 -2.88
CA GLU A 151 -20.93 5.74 -4.02
C GLU A 151 -21.37 6.23 -5.42
N ASP A 152 -22.45 7.01 -5.53
CA ASP A 152 -22.94 7.50 -6.81
C ASP A 152 -22.06 8.63 -7.37
N GLY A 153 -21.36 8.36 -8.48
CA GLY A 153 -20.58 9.34 -9.24
C GLY A 153 -19.07 9.10 -9.31
N LYS A 154 -18.55 8.04 -8.68
CA LYS A 154 -17.12 7.71 -8.72
C LYS A 154 -16.77 6.88 -9.98
N PRO A 155 -15.59 7.11 -10.59
CA PRO A 155 -15.16 6.35 -11.77
C PRO A 155 -14.92 4.88 -11.40
N GLU A 156 -15.60 3.97 -12.12
CA GLU A 156 -15.47 2.51 -11.90
C GLU A 156 -14.08 2.00 -12.29
N VAL A 157 -13.53 2.49 -13.40
CA VAL A 157 -12.19 2.13 -13.87
C VAL A 157 -11.18 3.08 -13.25
N LEU A 158 -10.17 2.49 -12.62
CA LEU A 158 -9.04 3.17 -12.02
C LEU A 158 -7.76 2.83 -12.76
N TYR A 159 -6.84 3.79 -12.76
CA TYR A 159 -5.58 3.72 -13.47
C TYR A 159 -4.42 4.04 -12.53
N HIS A 160 -3.35 3.25 -12.61
CA HIS A 160 -2.08 3.48 -11.92
C HIS A 160 -0.93 3.41 -12.93
N MET A 161 0.11 4.21 -12.75
CA MET A 161 1.30 4.16 -13.61
C MET A 161 2.51 3.61 -12.86
N THR A 162 3.30 2.79 -13.56
CA THR A 162 4.54 2.24 -13.01
C THR A 162 5.53 1.91 -14.11
N THR A 163 6.77 1.61 -13.74
CA THR A 163 7.73 1.06 -14.70
C THR A 163 7.31 -0.34 -15.13
N LYS A 164 7.45 -0.65 -16.42
CA LYS A 164 7.20 -1.99 -16.96
C LYS A 164 8.03 -3.05 -16.23
N LYS A 165 9.26 -2.69 -15.83
CA LYS A 165 10.15 -3.56 -15.05
C LYS A 165 9.52 -3.98 -13.71
N ALA A 166 9.03 -3.03 -12.92
CA ALA A 166 8.40 -3.33 -11.63
C ALA A 166 7.09 -4.12 -11.81
N TRP A 167 6.28 -3.75 -12.81
CA TRP A 167 5.06 -4.47 -13.12
C TRP A 167 5.30 -5.92 -13.56
N ASP A 168 6.26 -6.14 -14.46
CA ASP A 168 6.60 -7.49 -14.92
C ASP A 168 7.19 -8.35 -13.80
N ALA A 169 7.92 -7.75 -12.86
CA ALA A 169 8.43 -8.45 -11.68
C ALA A 169 7.27 -8.96 -10.80
N ALA A 170 6.28 -8.12 -10.50
CA ALA A 170 5.09 -8.52 -9.71
C ALA A 170 4.26 -9.61 -10.42
N LYS A 171 4.07 -9.49 -11.74
CA LYS A 171 3.43 -10.55 -12.53
C LYS A 171 4.17 -11.88 -12.46
N LYS A 172 5.51 -11.84 -12.53
CA LYS A 172 6.35 -13.03 -12.53
C LYS A 172 6.37 -13.71 -11.16
N SER A 173 6.37 -12.95 -10.07
CA SER A 173 6.30 -13.48 -8.71
C SER A 173 4.90 -13.98 -8.36
N GLY A 174 3.86 -13.51 -9.05
CA GLY A 174 2.46 -13.80 -8.69
C GLY A 174 1.97 -12.99 -7.49
N THR A 175 2.78 -12.05 -7.00
CA THR A 175 2.49 -11.23 -5.82
C THR A 175 1.82 -9.93 -6.24
N ALA A 176 1.15 -9.25 -5.31
CA ALA A 176 0.64 -7.90 -5.57
C ALA A 176 1.79 -6.95 -5.90
N TYR A 177 1.52 -6.00 -6.80
CA TYR A 177 2.43 -4.90 -7.08
C TYR A 177 2.27 -3.81 -6.01
N TYR A 178 3.39 -3.32 -5.49
CA TYR A 178 3.45 -2.17 -4.59
C TYR A 178 4.35 -1.09 -5.19
N PRO A 179 3.92 0.19 -5.21
CA PRO A 179 4.78 1.27 -5.70
C PRO A 179 5.99 1.47 -4.79
N ALA A 180 7.07 2.04 -5.35
CA ALA A 180 8.30 2.29 -4.59
C ALA A 180 8.08 3.25 -3.40
N THR A 181 7.05 4.09 -3.45
CA THR A 181 6.66 5.02 -2.38
C THR A 181 5.65 4.43 -1.39
N PHE A 182 5.25 3.16 -1.53
CA PHE A 182 4.15 2.56 -0.77
C PHE A 182 4.27 2.75 0.74
N GLU A 183 5.44 2.46 1.32
CA GLU A 183 5.67 2.64 2.76
C GLU A 183 5.67 4.13 3.16
N ALA A 184 6.31 4.98 2.35
CA ALA A 184 6.42 6.41 2.61
C ALA A 184 5.06 7.13 2.51
N ASP A 185 4.21 6.67 1.60
CA ASP A 185 2.89 7.24 1.36
C ASP A 185 1.91 6.83 2.47
N GLY A 186 2.17 5.75 3.23
CA GLY A 186 1.29 5.26 4.29
C GLY A 186 0.52 3.99 3.93
N HIS A 187 1.14 3.10 3.15
CA HIS A 187 0.62 1.78 2.75
C HIS A 187 -0.61 1.84 1.83
N TYR A 188 -0.63 2.80 0.92
CA TYR A 188 -1.60 2.85 -0.17
C TYR A 188 -0.96 3.11 -1.53
N THR A 189 -1.63 2.65 -2.58
CA THR A 189 -1.26 2.87 -3.98
C THR A 189 -2.12 3.97 -4.58
N HIS A 190 -1.47 5.05 -5.02
CA HIS A 190 -2.13 6.15 -5.72
C HIS A 190 -2.73 5.70 -7.06
N ALA A 191 -4.01 5.99 -7.29
CA ALA A 191 -4.69 5.74 -8.55
C ALA A 191 -5.48 6.98 -9.00
N THR A 192 -6.02 6.94 -10.22
CA THR A 192 -6.90 7.98 -10.77
C THR A 192 -7.96 7.36 -11.65
N GLY A 193 -9.18 7.91 -11.64
CA GLY A 193 -10.17 7.59 -12.66
C GLY A 193 -10.05 8.43 -13.93
N VAL A 194 -9.14 9.41 -13.94
CA VAL A 194 -8.89 10.31 -15.07
C VAL A 194 -7.46 10.05 -15.59
N PRO A 195 -7.30 9.26 -16.67
CA PRO A 195 -6.00 8.83 -17.18
C PRO A 195 -5.05 9.98 -17.56
N SER A 196 -5.58 11.09 -18.08
CA SER A 196 -4.78 12.25 -18.48
C SER A 196 -4.02 12.86 -17.29
N ARG A 197 -4.55 12.74 -16.07
CA ARG A 197 -3.85 13.18 -14.84
C ARG A 197 -2.54 12.44 -14.63
N LEU A 198 -2.43 11.17 -15.05
CA LEU A 198 -1.18 10.41 -14.93
C LEU A 198 -0.04 11.03 -15.75
N ILE A 199 -0.32 11.62 -16.91
CA ILE A 199 0.71 12.32 -17.70
C ILE A 199 1.21 13.56 -16.95
N THR A 200 0.30 14.32 -16.35
CA THR A 200 0.64 15.49 -15.54
C THR A 200 1.46 15.07 -14.30
N THR A 201 1.00 14.05 -13.58
CA THR A 201 1.70 13.48 -12.41
C THR A 201 3.08 12.92 -12.80
N ALA A 202 3.19 12.22 -13.93
CA ALA A 202 4.44 11.65 -14.42
C ALA A 202 5.48 12.73 -14.70
N ASN A 203 5.04 13.81 -15.35
CA ASN A 203 5.88 14.97 -15.61
C ASN A 203 6.20 15.77 -14.35
N HIS A 204 5.45 15.64 -13.26
CA HIS A 204 5.81 16.32 -12.02
C HIS A 204 6.82 15.50 -11.18
N PHE A 205 6.58 14.19 -11.04
CA PHE A 205 7.31 13.38 -10.06
C PHE A 205 8.37 12.45 -10.67
N TYR A 206 8.22 12.02 -11.93
CA TYR A 206 8.90 10.84 -12.46
C TYR A 206 9.77 11.09 -13.72
N GLN A 207 10.01 12.35 -14.11
CA GLN A 207 10.82 12.67 -15.30
C GLN A 207 12.23 12.05 -15.28
N ASP A 208 12.85 11.97 -14.11
CA ASP A 208 14.20 11.43 -13.95
C ASP A 208 14.25 9.92 -13.71
N VAL A 209 13.08 9.26 -13.64
CA VAL A 209 13.03 7.80 -13.48
C VAL A 209 13.05 7.15 -14.86
N GLU A 210 14.18 6.52 -15.16
CA GLU A 210 14.42 5.87 -16.45
C GLU A 210 13.61 4.58 -16.63
N GLY A 211 13.50 4.14 -17.89
CA GLY A 211 12.87 2.90 -18.27
C GLY A 211 11.54 3.07 -19.01
N VAL A 212 10.98 1.93 -19.45
CA VAL A 212 9.68 1.85 -20.11
C VAL A 212 8.60 1.94 -19.05
N TRP A 213 7.59 2.78 -19.28
CA TRP A 213 6.47 2.99 -18.37
C TRP A 213 5.18 2.40 -18.94
N VAL A 214 4.32 1.95 -18.03
CA VAL A 214 3.00 1.40 -18.33
C VAL A 214 1.95 1.99 -17.40
N CYS A 215 0.73 2.09 -17.90
CA CYS A 215 -0.46 2.40 -17.14
C CYS A 215 -1.30 1.12 -17.02
N VAL A 216 -1.59 0.68 -15.80
CA VAL A 216 -2.42 -0.49 -15.51
C VAL A 216 -3.83 -0.03 -15.20
N ALA A 217 -4.83 -0.72 -15.76
CA ALA A 217 -6.25 -0.46 -15.56
C ALA A 217 -6.92 -1.62 -14.82
N PHE A 218 -7.70 -1.27 -13.80
CA PHE A 218 -8.43 -2.18 -12.92
C PHE A 218 -9.75 -1.51 -12.49
N THR A 219 -10.67 -2.28 -11.91
CA THR A 219 -11.98 -1.74 -11.51
C THR A 219 -12.14 -1.71 -9.99
N ARG A 220 -12.95 -0.76 -9.48
CA ARG A 220 -13.34 -0.73 -8.07
C ARG A 220 -14.05 -2.00 -7.66
N THR A 221 -14.89 -2.55 -8.53
CA THR A 221 -15.55 -3.84 -8.31
C THR A 221 -14.55 -4.96 -8.10
N ALA A 222 -13.54 -5.09 -8.97
CA ALA A 222 -12.53 -6.15 -8.84
C ALA A 222 -11.70 -5.99 -7.56
N LEU A 223 -11.39 -4.76 -7.15
CA LEU A 223 -10.71 -4.48 -5.88
C LEU A 223 -11.59 -4.84 -4.68
N ARG A 224 -12.84 -4.40 -4.66
CA ARG A 224 -13.80 -4.68 -3.58
C ARG A 224 -14.04 -6.19 -3.43
N ASP A 225 -14.22 -6.91 -4.53
CA ASP A 225 -14.43 -8.36 -4.52
C ASP A 225 -13.17 -9.12 -4.03
N ALA A 226 -12.00 -8.49 -4.16
CA ALA A 226 -10.73 -8.93 -3.57
C ALA A 226 -10.50 -8.46 -2.12
N GLY A 227 -11.46 -7.76 -1.51
CA GLY A 227 -11.32 -7.15 -0.19
C GLY A 227 -10.29 -6.03 -0.14
N ILE A 228 -10.00 -5.37 -1.26
CA ILE A 228 -9.11 -4.21 -1.35
C ILE A 228 -9.99 -2.95 -1.32
N HIS A 229 -9.78 -2.12 -0.31
CA HIS A 229 -10.53 -0.88 -0.15
C HIS A 229 -9.92 0.26 -0.98
N VAL A 230 -10.77 1.16 -1.46
CA VAL A 230 -10.35 2.39 -2.13
C VAL A 230 -10.86 3.58 -1.32
N ARG A 231 -9.95 4.39 -0.80
CA ARG A 231 -10.27 5.68 -0.16
C ARG A 231 -10.22 6.77 -1.21
N ASP A 232 -11.20 7.66 -1.23
CA ASP A 232 -11.23 8.80 -2.14
C ASP A 232 -10.89 10.05 -1.35
N GLU A 233 -9.67 10.55 -1.51
CA GLU A 233 -9.12 11.64 -0.72
C GLU A 233 -8.64 12.78 -1.62
N GLN A 234 -8.36 13.96 -1.06
CA GLN A 234 -7.73 15.03 -1.83
C GLN A 234 -6.31 14.64 -2.24
N ALA A 235 -5.76 15.24 -3.30
CA ALA A 235 -4.38 14.95 -3.71
C ALA A 235 -3.40 15.13 -2.55
N LEU A 236 -2.71 14.04 -2.17
CA LEU A 236 -1.66 14.00 -1.15
C LEU A 236 -0.27 13.98 -1.79
N PRO A 237 0.79 14.37 -1.05
CA PRO A 237 2.18 14.22 -1.51
C PRO A 237 2.52 12.78 -1.91
N VAL A 238 3.50 12.62 -2.80
CA VAL A 238 4.00 11.30 -3.24
C VAL A 238 5.48 11.20 -2.87
N GLY A 239 5.82 10.34 -1.92
CA GLY A 239 7.12 10.34 -1.24
C GLY A 239 7.44 11.73 -0.66
N ASP A 240 8.67 12.21 -0.85
CA ASP A 240 9.12 13.51 -0.32
C ASP A 240 8.64 14.73 -1.13
N LYS A 241 7.88 14.52 -2.22
CA LYS A 241 7.55 15.59 -3.16
C LYS A 241 6.12 16.10 -2.90
N GLN A 242 6.01 17.40 -2.62
CA GLN A 242 4.72 18.05 -2.38
C GLN A 242 3.86 18.15 -3.65
N VAL A 243 2.54 18.09 -3.47
CA VAL A 243 1.55 18.37 -4.52
C VAL A 243 1.44 19.87 -4.81
N SER A 244 1.23 20.22 -6.08
CA SER A 244 0.99 21.61 -6.47
C SER A 244 -0.30 22.17 -5.85
N THR A 245 -0.34 23.48 -5.60
CA THR A 245 -1.52 24.16 -5.02
C THR A 245 -2.80 23.98 -5.84
N GLU A 246 -2.68 23.75 -7.14
CA GLU A 246 -3.78 23.58 -8.09
C GLU A 246 -4.47 22.21 -8.00
N TRP A 247 -3.83 21.21 -7.38
CA TRP A 247 -4.31 19.82 -7.35
C TRP A 247 -5.10 19.48 -6.09
N ARG A 248 -5.21 20.40 -5.14
CA ARG A 248 -5.95 20.21 -3.88
C ARG A 248 -7.45 19.93 -4.08
N THR A 249 -7.99 20.28 -5.25
CA THR A 249 -9.38 20.00 -5.63
C THR A 249 -9.58 18.62 -6.26
N TRP A 250 -8.49 17.90 -6.57
CA TRP A 250 -8.59 16.58 -7.16
C TRP A 250 -8.92 15.55 -6.09
N VAL A 251 -10.00 14.78 -6.35
CA VAL A 251 -10.23 13.52 -5.65
C VAL A 251 -9.33 12.45 -6.29
N CYS A 252 -8.44 11.90 -5.49
CA CYS A 252 -7.46 10.87 -5.81
C CYS A 252 -7.86 9.57 -5.10
N PRO A 253 -8.23 8.53 -5.87
CA PRO A 253 -8.43 7.20 -5.34
C PRO A 253 -7.10 6.62 -4.79
N HIS A 254 -7.06 6.31 -3.50
CA HIS A 254 -5.99 5.58 -2.82
C HIS A 254 -6.44 4.13 -2.62
N VAL A 255 -5.78 3.21 -3.32
CA VAL A 255 -5.98 1.77 -3.15
C VAL A 255 -5.23 1.35 -1.89
N ILE A 256 -5.93 0.94 -0.85
CA ILE A 256 -5.31 0.53 0.42
C ILE A 256 -4.67 -0.83 0.18
N GLY A 257 -3.34 -0.88 0.16
CA GLY A 257 -2.60 -2.05 -0.31
C GLY A 257 -2.04 -1.95 -1.73
N GLY A 258 -1.64 -3.12 -2.25
CA GLY A 258 -1.06 -3.28 -3.58
C GLY A 258 -2.11 -3.58 -4.65
N ILE A 259 -1.66 -3.67 -5.90
CA ILE A 259 -2.49 -4.05 -7.05
C ILE A 259 -2.14 -5.50 -7.45
N PRO A 260 -2.98 -6.50 -7.14
CA PRO A 260 -2.78 -7.86 -7.62
C PRO A 260 -2.83 -7.92 -9.15
N PRO A 261 -1.85 -8.53 -9.82
CA PRO A 261 -1.82 -8.61 -11.28
C PRO A 261 -3.06 -9.24 -11.90
N LYS A 262 -3.70 -10.18 -11.21
CA LYS A 262 -4.93 -10.84 -11.65
C LYS A 262 -6.17 -9.93 -11.72
N LEU A 263 -6.14 -8.78 -11.04
CA LEU A 263 -7.23 -7.80 -11.07
C LEU A 263 -7.06 -6.74 -12.16
N VAL A 264 -5.88 -6.69 -12.80
CA VAL A 264 -5.62 -5.76 -13.90
C VAL A 264 -6.12 -6.34 -15.21
N HIS A 265 -7.15 -5.71 -15.77
CA HIS A 265 -7.76 -6.16 -17.01
C HIS A 265 -7.08 -5.60 -18.27
N LYS A 266 -6.30 -4.50 -18.15
CA LYS A 266 -5.58 -3.92 -19.30
C LYS A 266 -4.29 -3.22 -18.87
N VAL A 267 -3.27 -3.32 -19.73
CA VAL A 267 -1.98 -2.63 -19.56
C VAL A 267 -1.72 -1.78 -20.81
N HIS A 268 -1.52 -0.48 -20.60
CA HIS A 268 -1.35 0.52 -21.64
C HIS A 268 0.08 1.04 -21.67
N PRO A 269 0.76 1.04 -22.83
CA PRO A 269 2.08 1.67 -22.96
C PRO A 269 2.00 3.18 -22.74
N MET A 270 2.92 3.73 -21.95
CA MET A 270 3.10 5.18 -21.82
C MET A 270 4.24 5.64 -22.75
N GLN A 271 3.99 6.70 -23.52
CA GLN A 271 4.96 7.27 -24.45
C GLN A 271 5.75 8.41 -23.81
N ARG A 272 7.04 8.48 -24.13
CA ARG A 272 7.96 9.53 -23.68
C ARG A 272 8.69 10.15 -24.87
N ASP A 273 8.94 11.45 -24.76
CA ASP A 273 9.85 12.21 -25.60
C ASP A 273 10.99 12.74 -24.71
N GLY A 274 12.16 12.10 -24.80
CA GLY A 274 13.24 12.27 -23.83
C GLY A 274 12.76 11.99 -22.40
N LYS A 275 12.88 12.98 -21.51
CA LYS A 275 12.43 12.88 -20.12
C LYS A 275 10.93 13.09 -19.93
N ARG A 276 10.25 13.71 -20.89
CA ARG A 276 8.85 14.12 -20.78
C ARG A 276 7.91 12.99 -21.18
N PHE A 277 6.83 12.80 -20.41
CA PHE A 277 5.72 11.90 -20.73
C PHE A 277 4.72 12.60 -21.63
N VAL A 278 4.27 11.92 -22.68
CA VAL A 278 3.48 12.49 -23.77
C VAL A 278 2.06 11.95 -23.80
N SER A 279 1.88 10.63 -23.77
CA SER A 279 0.56 10.01 -23.94
C SER A 279 0.47 8.61 -23.34
N ILE A 280 -0.75 8.10 -23.17
CA ILE A 280 -1.04 6.72 -22.78
C ILE A 280 -1.76 6.05 -23.95
N THR A 281 -1.19 4.99 -24.50
CA THR A 281 -1.68 4.37 -25.73
C THR A 281 -2.95 3.55 -25.45
N GLY A 282 -4.02 3.81 -26.21
CA GLY A 282 -5.25 3.01 -26.19
C GLY A 282 -6.16 3.27 -24.99
N VAL A 283 -6.03 4.45 -24.36
CA VAL A 283 -6.98 5.00 -23.39
C VAL A 283 -7.59 6.23 -24.04
N ASP A 284 -8.89 6.20 -24.35
CA ASP A 284 -9.56 7.34 -24.99
C ASP A 284 -9.71 8.50 -24.00
N GLU A 285 -9.41 9.71 -24.47
CA GLU A 285 -9.59 10.97 -23.74
C GLU A 285 -11.08 11.33 -23.62
N GLY A 286 -11.83 10.56 -22.84
CA GLY A 286 -13.24 10.83 -22.56
C GLY A 286 -13.42 11.93 -21.51
N ALA A 287 -13.87 13.11 -21.98
CA ALA A 287 -14.34 14.28 -21.22
C ALA A 287 -13.29 14.98 -20.33
N GLY A 288 -12.60 15.94 -20.94
CA GLY A 288 -11.65 16.82 -20.26
C GLY A 288 -12.31 17.80 -19.28
N ASP A 289 -11.65 17.99 -18.14
CA ASP A 289 -11.44 19.35 -17.65
C ASP A 289 -10.28 19.90 -18.47
N ALA A 290 -10.60 20.80 -19.40
CA ALA A 290 -9.60 21.54 -20.15
C ALA A 290 -8.75 22.34 -19.15
N ALA A 291 -7.43 22.17 -19.20
CA ALA A 291 -6.52 23.06 -18.51
C ALA A 291 -6.79 24.52 -18.97
N PRO A 292 -6.90 25.50 -18.07
CA PRO A 292 -7.04 26.88 -18.50
C PRO A 292 -5.80 27.27 -19.32
N ALA A 293 -6.07 27.82 -20.50
CA ALA A 293 -5.07 28.23 -21.48
C ALA A 293 -3.97 29.08 -20.80
N GLY A 294 -2.72 28.75 -21.14
CA GLY A 294 -1.53 29.44 -20.63
C GLY A 294 -1.64 30.95 -20.78
N ALA A 295 -1.18 31.65 -19.75
CA ALA A 295 -1.05 33.10 -19.76
C ALA A 295 -0.29 33.57 -21.02
N PRO A 296 -0.76 34.64 -21.69
CA PRO A 296 -0.11 35.13 -22.90
C PRO A 296 1.29 35.65 -22.59
N ALA A 297 2.24 35.29 -23.47
CA ALA A 297 3.61 35.76 -23.46
C ALA A 297 3.66 37.31 -23.37
N THR A 298 4.38 37.81 -22.38
CA THR A 298 4.67 39.24 -22.23
C THR A 298 5.53 39.73 -23.39
N ALA A 299 4.97 40.64 -24.19
CA ALA A 299 5.65 41.34 -25.27
C ALA A 299 6.81 42.22 -24.72
N PRO A 300 7.87 42.46 -25.52
CA PRO A 300 9.08 43.13 -25.03
C PRO A 300 8.84 44.63 -24.73
N ALA A 301 9.41 45.09 -23.62
CA ALA A 301 9.31 46.46 -23.16
C ALA A 301 9.88 47.47 -24.18
N LYS A 302 9.04 48.40 -24.63
CA LYS A 302 9.45 49.56 -25.44
C LYS A 302 10.31 50.50 -24.59
N SER A 303 11.56 50.69 -25.00
CA SER A 303 12.46 51.70 -24.43
C SER A 303 11.87 53.11 -24.56
N LYS A 304 11.70 53.79 -23.41
CA LYS A 304 11.40 55.23 -23.39
C LYS A 304 12.71 55.99 -23.58
N ARG A 305 12.80 56.68 -24.72
CA ARG A 305 13.74 57.78 -24.97
C ARG A 305 13.66 58.81 -23.83
N ALA A 306 14.77 59.03 -23.14
CA ALA A 306 14.99 60.24 -22.35
C ALA A 306 15.41 61.37 -23.30
N ARG A 307 14.68 62.49 -23.28
CA ARG A 307 15.11 63.78 -23.84
C ARG A 307 15.57 64.66 -22.67
N ARG A 308 16.86 64.97 -22.68
CA ARG A 308 17.56 66.20 -22.25
C ARG A 308 16.92 67.10 -21.17
N ALA A 309 17.69 67.34 -20.11
CA ALA A 309 18.30 68.65 -19.87
C ALA A 309 19.80 68.42 -19.66
#